data_AF-A0A0C3HMG3-F1
#
_entry.id   AF-A0A0C3HMG3-F1
#
_cell.length_a   1.000
_cell.length_b   1.000
_cell.length_c   1.000
_cell.angle_alpha   90.00
_cell.angle_beta   90.00
_cell.angle_gamma   90.00
#
_symmetry.space_group_name_H-M   'P 1'
#
loop_
_entity.id
_entity.type
_entity.pdbx_description
1 polymer ?
#
loop_
_entity_poly.entity_id
_entity_poly.type
_entity_poly.pdbx_seq_one_letter_code
_entity_poly.pdbx_strand_id
1 'polypeptide(L)' 'GVSARQYIEVLEEYILTILETDTFFIYNNIRVYIAILVQEWFTERDINIMDHLPFSPDINPIKNL' A
#
# COMPACT_ATOMS: atom_id res chain seq x y z
N GLY A 1 -2.90 -16.23 -6.66
CA GLY A 1 -3.12 -15.07 -5.76
C GLY A 1 -1.81 -14.72 -5.11
N VAL A 2 -1.56 -13.44 -4.85
CA VAL A 2 -0.35 -12.97 -4.14
C VAL A 2 -0.62 -13.07 -2.64
N SER A 3 0.36 -13.57 -1.86
CA SER A 3 0.26 -13.60 -0.39
C SER A 3 0.65 -12.26 0.24
N ALA A 4 0.20 -11.99 1.47
CA ALA A 4 0.60 -10.79 2.22
C ALA A 4 2.12 -10.70 2.42
N ARG A 5 2.81 -11.85 2.61
CA ARG A 5 4.27 -11.91 2.77
C ARG A 5 5.00 -11.51 1.50
N GLN A 6 4.61 -12.07 0.35
CA GLN A 6 5.17 -11.69 -0.95
C GLN A 6 4.92 -10.21 -1.25
N TYR A 7 3.79 -9.67 -0.79
CA TYR A 7 3.49 -8.26 -0.95
C TYR A 7 4.43 -7.36 -0.11
N ILE A 8 4.68 -7.72 1.15
CA ILE A 8 5.63 -7.01 2.02
C ILE A 8 7.06 -7.08 1.45
N GLU A 9 7.51 -8.23 0.94
CA GLU A 9 8.84 -8.37 0.34
C GLU A 9 9.08 -7.34 -0.79
N VAL A 10 8.06 -7.13 -1.64
CA VAL A 10 8.12 -6.11 -2.71
C VAL A 10 8.09 -4.69 -2.14
N LEU A 11 7.30 -4.42 -1.09
CA LEU A 11 7.30 -3.13 -0.43
C LEU A 11 8.67 -2.79 0.16
N GLU A 12 9.32 -3.77 0.80
CA GLU A 12 10.64 -3.60 1.38
C GLU A 12 11.71 -3.34 0.33
N GLU A 13 11.64 -4.03 -0.82
CA GLU A 13 12.60 -3.87 -1.91
C GLU A 13 12.51 -2.49 -2.59
N TYR A 14 11.30 -1.99 -2.82
CA TYR A 14 11.11 -0.81 -3.68
C TYR A 14 10.67 0.43 -2.90
N ILE A 15 9.69 0.32 -2.00
CA ILE A 15 9.05 1.49 -1.40
C ILE A 15 9.95 2.15 -0.36
N LEU A 16 10.70 1.38 0.43
CA LEU A 16 11.60 1.94 1.44
C LEU A 16 12.69 2.84 0.84
N THR A 17 13.02 2.67 -0.44
CA THR A 17 14.05 3.49 -1.12
C THR A 17 13.55 4.87 -1.55
N ILE A 18 12.24 5.08 -1.60
CA ILE A 18 11.61 6.31 -2.14
C ILE A 18 10.68 6.99 -1.14
N LEU A 19 10.59 6.47 0.09
CA LEU A 19 9.67 7.00 1.10
C LEU A 19 10.27 8.24 1.76
N GLU A 20 9.64 9.38 1.57
CA GLU A 20 10.01 10.64 2.23
C GLU A 20 9.11 10.89 3.45
N THR A 21 9.57 11.70 4.39
CA THR A 21 8.71 12.23 5.47
C THR A 21 7.49 12.92 4.86
N ASP A 22 6.30 12.65 5.42
CA ASP A 22 5.00 13.16 4.98
C ASP A 22 4.44 12.56 3.67
N THR A 23 4.92 11.39 3.25
CA THR A 23 4.37 10.68 2.08
C THR A 23 3.09 9.91 2.42
N PHE A 24 2.07 10.01 1.57
CA PHE A 24 0.85 9.21 1.66
C PHE A 24 0.91 8.01 0.73
N PHE A 25 0.71 6.81 1.29
CA PHE A 25 0.64 5.59 0.50
C PHE A 25 -0.79 5.32 0.01
N ILE A 26 -0.92 5.16 -1.31
CA ILE A 26 -2.18 4.94 -2.03
C ILE A 26 -2.17 3.55 -2.66
N TYR A 27 -3.20 2.74 -2.40
CA TYR A 27 -3.33 1.41 -2.98
C TYR A 27 -4.77 1.05 -3.35
N ASN A 28 -4.93 0.02 -4.17
CA ASN A 28 -6.24 -0.54 -4.53
C ASN A 28 -6.69 -1.55 -3.47
N ASN A 29 -7.95 -1.45 -3.03
CA ASN A 29 -8.61 -2.32 -2.04
C ASN A 29 -8.72 -3.80 -2.47
N ILE A 30 -7.59 -4.50 -2.60
CA ILE A 30 -7.51 -5.94 -2.85
C ILE A 30 -7.35 -6.65 -1.50
N ARG A 31 -8.00 -7.82 -1.33
CA ARG A 31 -8.06 -8.58 -0.06
C ARG A 31 -6.72 -8.83 0.65
N VAL A 32 -5.62 -8.79 -0.08
CA VAL A 32 -4.25 -9.00 0.42
C VAL A 32 -3.79 -7.85 1.34
N TYR A 33 -4.39 -6.67 1.22
CA TYR A 33 -3.97 -5.43 1.90
C TYR A 33 -4.77 -5.12 3.17
N ILE A 34 -5.98 -5.70 3.28
CA ILE A 34 -6.75 -5.74 4.53
C ILE A 34 -6.16 -6.80 5.49
N ALA A 35 -5.17 -7.57 5.04
CA ALA A 35 -4.45 -8.47 5.92
C ALA A 35 -3.76 -7.66 7.02
N ILE A 36 -4.03 -8.04 8.28
CA ILE A 36 -3.50 -7.41 9.49
C ILE A 36 -1.99 -7.20 9.39
N LEU A 37 -1.27 -8.21 8.89
CA LEU A 37 0.19 -8.19 8.69
C LEU A 37 0.68 -6.98 7.87
N VAL A 38 -0.08 -6.57 6.84
CA VAL A 38 0.29 -5.44 5.98
C VAL A 38 0.01 -4.10 6.68
N GLN A 39 -1.09 -4.01 7.44
CA GLN A 39 -1.41 -2.81 8.23
C GLN A 39 -0.42 -2.59 9.37
N GLU A 40 -0.01 -3.66 10.05
CA GLU A 40 1.03 -3.63 11.07
C GLU A 40 2.35 -3.12 10.49
N TRP A 41 2.76 -3.62 9.32
CA TRP A 41 3.99 -3.20 8.65
C TRP A 41 4.02 -1.70 8.34
N PHE A 42 2.89 -1.13 7.86
CA PHE A 42 2.77 0.31 7.63
C PHE A 42 2.82 1.13 8.92
N THR A 43 2.14 0.65 9.97
CA THR A 43 2.08 1.31 11.29
C THR A 43 3.46 1.36 11.94
N GLU A 44 4.22 0.27 11.90
CA GLU A 44 5.58 0.20 12.44
C GLU A 44 6.55 1.19 11.78
N ARG A 45 6.25 1.64 10.57
CA ARG A 45 7.12 2.49 9.74
C ARG A 45 6.62 3.92 9.62
N ASP A 46 5.59 4.28 10.40
CA ASP A 46 4.97 5.61 10.39
C ASP A 46 4.52 6.05 8.98
N ILE A 47 4.05 5.09 8.18
CA ILE A 47 3.59 5.35 6.81
C ILE A 47 2.12 5.72 6.87
N ASN A 48 1.83 6.98 6.50
CA ASN A 48 0.45 7.46 6.41
C ASN A 48 -0.27 6.78 5.24
N ILE A 49 -1.28 5.97 5.55
CA ILE A 49 -2.15 5.36 4.54
C ILE A 49 -3.29 6.33 4.26
N MET A 50 -3.54 6.62 2.98
CA MET A 50 -4.74 7.37 2.60
C MET A 50 -5.94 6.42 2.52
N ASP A 51 -7.03 6.75 3.22
CA ASP A 51 -8.29 5.99 3.14
C ASP A 51 -8.83 6.02 1.71
N HIS A 52 -8.68 4.91 1.00
CA HIS A 52 -9.31 4.73 -0.30
C HIS A 52 -10.78 4.34 -0.13
N LEU A 53 -11.68 5.16 -0.68
CA LEU A 53 -13.06 4.76 -0.93
C LEU A 53 -13.08 3.38 -1.62
N PRO A 54 -13.85 2.40 -1.12
CA PRO A 54 -13.89 1.08 -1.71
C PRO A 54 -14.34 1.15 -3.18
N PHE A 55 -13.51 0.58 -4.07
CA PHE A 55 -13.75 0.49 -5.50
C PHE A 55 -13.98 1.83 -6.22
N SER A 56 -12.94 2.65 -6.31
CA SER A 56 -12.85 3.65 -7.37
C SER A 56 -11.63 3.41 -8.27
N PRO A 57 -11.77 2.55 -9.30
CA PRO A 57 -10.78 2.42 -10.38
C PRO A 57 -10.37 3.79 -10.95
N ASP A 58 -11.35 4.69 -11.05
CA ASP A 58 -11.21 5.99 -11.72
C ASP A 58 -10.37 7.00 -10.94
N ILE A 59 -10.21 6.78 -9.62
CA ILE A 59 -9.42 7.66 -8.74
C ILE A 59 -7.96 7.19 -8.63
N ASN A 60 -7.61 5.98 -9.10
CA ASN A 60 -6.21 5.56 -9.08
C ASN A 60 -5.48 6.15 -10.30
N PRO A 61 -4.58 7.14 -10.12
CA PRO A 61 -3.91 7.80 -11.24
C PRO A 61 -3.08 6.83 -12.10
N ILE A 62 -2.66 5.68 -11.56
CA ILE A 62 -1.89 4.68 -12.33
C ILE A 62 -2.71 3.99 -13.43
N LYS A 63 -4.05 4.02 -13.35
CA LYS A 63 -4.91 3.40 -14.38
C LYS A 63 -5.06 4.24 -15.64
N ASN A 64 -4.63 5.50 -15.60
CA ASN A 64 -4.64 6.43 -16.73
C ASN A 64 -3.25 6.61 -17.36
N LEU A 65 -2.25 5.80 -16.94
CA LEU A 65 -0.91 5.73 -17.53
C LEU A 65 -0.84 4.69 -18.65
#